data_AF-A0A6N7W3E1-F1
#
_entry.id   AF-A0A6N7W3E1-F1
#
_cell.length_a   1.000
_cell.length_b   1.000
_cell.length_c   1.000
_cell.angle_alpha   90.00
_cell.angle_beta   90.00
_cell.angle_gamma   90.00
#
_symmetry.space_group_name_H-M   'P 1'
#
loop_
_entity.id
_entity.type
_entity.pdbx_description
1 polymer ?
#
loop_
_entity_poly.entity_id
_entity_poly.type
_entity_poly.pdbx_seq_one_letter_code
_entity_poly.pdbx_strand_id
1 'polypeptide(L)' 'MKNWNEQEIRGDFPIFGRSGPLIYLNNAATAQRPACVLEAERSFYENCNANPLRG' A
#
# COMPACT_ATOMS: atom_id res chain seq x y z
N MET A 1 5.43 23.71 -10.68
CA MET A 1 5.32 22.24 -10.78
C MET A 1 5.52 21.64 -9.40
N LYS A 2 4.85 20.53 -9.09
CA LYS A 2 5.06 19.81 -7.83
C LYS A 2 6.38 19.06 -7.90
N ASN A 3 7.25 19.23 -6.90
CA ASN A 3 8.47 18.44 -6.78
C ASN A 3 8.12 17.15 -6.01
N TRP A 4 8.30 16.01 -6.67
CA TRP A 4 8.10 14.69 -6.07
C TRP A 4 9.45 14.14 -5.63
N ASN A 5 9.52 13.64 -4.40
CA ASN A 5 10.67 12.93 -3.88
C ASN A 5 10.45 11.41 -4.09
N GLU A 6 11.28 10.80 -4.94
CA GLU A 6 11.16 9.39 -5.30
C GLU A 6 11.43 8.46 -4.11
N GLN A 7 12.37 8.82 -3.24
CA GLN A 7 12.70 8.05 -2.05
C GLN A 7 11.57 8.07 -1.03
N GLU A 8 10.90 9.22 -0.85
CA GLU A 8 9.70 9.32 -0.01
C GLU A 8 8.57 8.44 -0.56
N ILE A 9 8.26 8.56 -1.85
CA ILE A 9 7.22 7.75 -2.49
C ILE A 9 7.55 6.26 -2.39
N ARG A 10 8.81 5.86 -2.61
CA ARG A 10 9.23 4.45 -2.48
C ARG A 10 9.11 3.95 -1.04
N GLY A 11 9.35 4.83 -0.06
CA GLY A 11 9.21 4.56 1.37
C GLY A 11 7.78 4.20 1.79
N ASP A 12 6.78 4.70 1.07
CA ASP A 12 5.38 4.37 1.33
C ASP A 12 5.02 2.92 1.03
N PHE A 13 5.85 2.16 0.30
CA PHE A 13 5.58 0.77 -0.10
C PHE A 13 6.43 -0.23 0.71
N PRO A 14 5.88 -0.86 1.76
CA PRO A 14 6.66 -1.71 2.68
C PRO A 14 7.37 -2.88 2.00
N ILE A 15 6.86 -3.36 0.87
CA ILE A 15 7.45 -4.48 0.13
C ILE A 15 8.89 -4.20 -0.33
N PHE A 16 9.24 -2.93 -0.56
CA PHE A 16 10.60 -2.53 -0.98
C PHE A 16 11.57 -2.36 0.20
N GLY A 17 11.10 -2.42 1.44
CA GLY A 17 11.94 -2.42 2.64
C GLY A 17 12.32 -3.81 3.15
N ARG A 18 11.89 -4.88 2.47
CA ARG A 18 12.22 -6.28 2.83
C ARG A 18 13.67 -6.62 2.45
N SER A 19 14.22 -7.65 3.10
CA SER A 19 15.60 -8.12 2.88
C SER A 19 15.85 -8.49 1.41
N GLY A 20 16.72 -7.73 0.74
CA GLY A 20 17.17 -7.97 -0.63
C GLY A 20 16.56 -7.00 -1.68
N PRO A 21 17.28 -6.70 -2.77
CA PRO A 21 16.80 -5.76 -3.78
C PRO A 21 15.64 -6.36 -4.58
N LEU A 22 14.43 -5.81 -4.38
CA LEU A 22 13.26 -6.13 -5.21
C LEU A 22 13.12 -5.13 -6.37
N ILE A 23 13.24 -5.64 -7.59
CA ILE A 23 12.95 -4.92 -8.84
C ILE A 23 11.61 -5.42 -9.38
N TYR A 24 10.58 -4.57 -9.36
CA TYR A 24 9.22 -4.93 -9.74
C TYR A 24 8.79 -4.16 -11.00
N LEU A 25 8.84 -4.83 -12.16
CA LEU A 25 8.54 -4.23 -13.48
C LEU A 25 7.27 -4.82 -14.12
N ASN A 26 6.30 -5.25 -13.31
CA ASN A 26 5.05 -5.86 -13.80
C ASN A 26 3.79 -5.15 -13.27
N ASN A 27 3.84 -3.82 -13.15
CA ASN A 27 2.70 -3.01 -12.67
C ASN A 27 1.44 -3.15 -13.55
N ALA A 28 1.61 -3.54 -14.83
CA ALA A 28 0.50 -3.76 -15.75
C ALA A 28 -0.37 -4.98 -15.34
N ALA A 29 0.23 -5.99 -14.71
CA ALA A 29 -0.52 -7.13 -14.18
C ALA A 29 -1.18 -6.78 -12.83
N THR A 30 -0.43 -6.18 -11.92
CA THR A 30 -0.95 -5.64 -10.65
C THR A 30 0.04 -4.65 -10.05
N ALA A 31 -0.44 -3.68 -9.29
CA ALA A 31 0.43 -2.71 -8.59
C ALA A 31 0.71 -3.14 -7.15
N GLN A 32 1.85 -2.72 -6.60
CA GLN A 32 2.09 -2.79 -5.15
C GLN A 32 1.16 -1.83 -4.39
N ARG A 33 0.98 -2.05 -3.09
CA ARG A 33 0.12 -1.20 -2.25
C ARG A 33 0.96 -0.39 -1.25
N PRO A 34 0.71 0.93 -1.13
CA PRO A 34 1.34 1.71 -0.08
C PRO A 34 0.76 1.37 1.29
N ALA A 35 1.47 1.73 2.36
CA ALA A 35 1.12 1.44 3.74
C ALA A 35 -0.27 1.96 4.11
N CYS A 36 -0.69 3.12 3.61
CA CYS A 36 -2.00 3.69 3.89
C CYS A 36 -3.17 2.82 3.40
N VAL A 37 -3.00 2.07 2.30
CA VAL A 37 -4.03 1.13 1.81
C VAL A 37 -4.09 -0.10 2.70
N LEU A 38 -2.93 -0.63 3.08
CA LEU A 38 -2.85 -1.80 3.97
C LEU A 38 -3.46 -1.48 5.35
N GLU A 39 -3.22 -0.27 5.85
CA GLU A 39 -3.76 0.18 7.13
C GLU A 39 -5.27 0.40 7.06
N ALA A 40 -5.77 0.99 5.97
CA ALA A 40 -7.22 1.16 5.78
C ALA A 40 -7.96 -0.19 5.73
N GLU A 41 -7.39 -1.17 5.00
CA GLU A 41 -7.93 -2.52 4.91
C GLU A 41 -7.93 -3.22 6.28
N ARG A 42 -6.80 -3.17 7.00
CA ARG A 42 -6.68 -3.70 8.36
C ARG A 42 -7.71 -3.06 9.29
N SER A 43 -7.74 -1.73 9.37
CA SER A 43 -8.63 -0.99 10.25
C SER A 43 -10.09 -1.33 9.98
N PHE A 44 -10.48 -1.50 8.70
CA PHE A 44 -11.82 -1.92 8.34
C PHE A 44 -12.13 -3.31 8.90
N TYR A 45 -11.24 -4.29 8.67
CA TYR A 45 -11.50 -5.66 9.10
C TYR A 45 -11.48 -5.84 10.62
N GLU A 46 -10.66 -5.07 11.32
CA GLU A 46 -10.55 -5.15 12.78
C GLU A 46 -11.69 -4.43 13.51
N ASN A 47 -12.21 -3.33 12.96
CA ASN A 47 -13.13 -2.45 13.71
C ASN A 47 -14.52 -2.29 13.08
N CYS A 48 -14.66 -2.54 11.78
CA CYS A 48 -15.84 -2.17 11.00
C CYS A 48 -16.43 -3.34 10.18
N ASN A 49 -15.90 -4.56 10.33
CA ASN A 49 -16.31 -5.69 9.51
C ASN A 49 -17.75 -6.12 9.84
N ALA A 50 -18.66 -5.67 9.00
CA ALA A 50 -20.07 -6.01 9.04
C ALA A 50 -20.65 -5.98 7.63
N ASN A 51 -21.82 -6.59 7.46
CA ASN A 51 -22.56 -6.47 6.21
C ASN A 51 -22.89 -4.98 5.96
N PRO A 52 -22.81 -4.50 4.70
CA PRO A 52 -23.19 -3.13 4.38
C PRO A 52 -24.59 -2.79 4.92
N LEU A 53 -24.76 -1.58 5.46
CA LEU A 53 -25.98 -1.10 6.12
C LEU A 53 -26.35 -1.85 7.42
N ARG A 54 -25.49 -2.75 7.90
CA ARG A 54 -25.67 -3.54 9.12
C ARG A 54 -24.44 -3.50 10.04
N GLY A 55 -23.49 -2.61 9.70
CA GLY A 55 -22.34 -2.20 10.50
C GLY A 55 -22.57 -0.83 11.10
#